data_AF-A0A243AYX6-F1
#
_entry.id   AF-A0A243AYX6-F1
#
_cell.length_a   1.000
_cell.length_b   1.000
_cell.length_c   1.000
_cell.angle_alpha   90.00
_cell.angle_beta   90.00
_cell.angle_gamma   90.00
#
_symmetry.space_group_name_H-M   'P 1'
#
loop_
_entity.id
_entity.type
_entity.pdbx_description
1 polymer ?
#
loop_
_entity_poly.entity_id
_entity_poly.type
_entity_poly.pdbx_seq_one_letter_code
_entity_poly.pdbx_strand_id
1 'polypeptide(L)' 'MRTPSGILHVVDFKTDQIITAIQPKDYWDDIRHWEIKNNIDTLEFKTFDGTPHAISLQQQNLIVKEV' A
#
# COMPACT_ATOMS: atom_id res chain seq x y z
N MET A 1 -20.31 4.01 -12.29
CA MET A 1 -19.36 3.68 -11.20
C MET A 1 -18.01 3.42 -11.85
N ARG A 2 -16.95 4.07 -11.38
CA ARG A 2 -15.59 3.85 -11.89
C ARG A 2 -15.07 2.56 -11.25
N THR A 3 -14.47 1.68 -12.05
CA THR A 3 -13.80 0.48 -11.51
C THR A 3 -12.57 0.93 -10.72
N PRO A 4 -12.38 0.52 -9.46
CA PRO A 4 -11.18 0.84 -8.69
C PRO A 4 -9.94 0.30 -9.42
N SER A 5 -8.89 1.10 -9.51
CA SER A 5 -7.66 0.70 -10.22
C SER A 5 -6.90 -0.41 -9.48
N GLY A 6 -7.06 -0.48 -8.15
CA GLY A 6 -6.29 -1.37 -7.28
C GLY A 6 -4.81 -0.95 -7.13
N ILE A 7 -4.41 0.22 -7.64
CA ILE A 7 -3.04 0.69 -7.51
C ILE A 7 -2.78 1.11 -6.05
N LEU A 8 -1.65 0.65 -5.50
CA LEU A 8 -1.15 1.11 -4.21
C LEU A 8 -0.13 2.23 -4.42
N HIS A 9 -0.43 3.43 -3.94
CA HIS A 9 0.52 4.54 -3.95
C HIS A 9 1.32 4.51 -2.64
N VAL A 10 2.64 4.53 -2.78
CA VAL A 10 3.56 4.69 -1.65
C VAL A 10 3.87 6.18 -1.54
N VAL A 11 3.56 6.73 -0.39
CA VAL A 11 3.67 8.15 -0.08
C VAL A 11 4.75 8.35 0.98
N ASP A 12 5.67 9.26 0.70
CA ASP A 12 6.69 9.68 1.67
C ASP A 12 6.03 10.45 2.82
N PHE A 13 6.23 9.99 4.06
CA PHE A 13 5.58 10.56 5.24
C PHE A 13 6.01 12.01 5.55
N LYS A 14 7.16 12.48 5.05
CA LYS A 14 7.66 13.83 5.35
C LYS A 14 7.13 14.88 4.38
N THR A 15 6.96 14.50 3.12
CA THR A 15 6.65 15.41 2.02
C THR A 15 5.24 15.24 1.46
N ASP A 16 4.53 14.19 1.86
CA ASP A 16 3.22 13.78 1.33
C ASP A 16 3.23 13.53 -0.19
N GLN A 17 4.40 13.28 -0.77
CA GLN A 17 4.56 13.01 -2.19
C GLN A 17 4.50 11.52 -2.50
N ILE A 18 3.87 11.17 -3.63
CA ILE A 18 3.91 9.81 -4.16
C ILE A 18 5.31 9.54 -4.70
N ILE A 19 6.03 8.63 -4.05
CA ILE A 19 7.39 8.24 -4.46
C ILE A 19 7.39 7.02 -5.38
N THR A 20 6.37 6.16 -5.29
CA THR A 20 6.17 5.04 -6.22
C THR A 20 4.72 4.57 -6.21
N ALA A 21 4.33 3.82 -7.24
CA ALA A 21 3.05 3.14 -7.35
C ALA A 21 3.26 1.65 -7.63
N ILE A 22 2.58 0.78 -6.89
CA ILE A 22 2.59 -0.67 -7.05
C ILE A 22 1.33 -1.07 -7.82
N GLN A 23 1.50 -1.74 -8.96
CA GLN A 23 0.38 -2.18 -9.79
C GLN A 23 -0.29 -3.43 -9.19
N PRO A 24 -1.59 -3.66 -9.44
CA PRO A 24 -2.31 -4.86 -8.95
C PRO A 24 -1.65 -6.21 -9.29
N LYS A 25 -0.90 -6.26 -10.39
CA LYS A 25 -0.17 -7.46 -10.84
C LYS A 25 1.12 -7.72 -10.05
N ASP A 26 1.62 -6.73 -9.33
CA ASP A 26 2.92 -6.75 -8.66
C ASP A 26 2.78 -6.99 -7.15
N TYR A 27 1.55 -7.21 -6.66
CA TYR A 27 1.26 -7.58 -5.27
C TYR A 27 0.14 -8.63 -5.18
N TRP A 28 0.10 -9.35 -4.05
CA TRP A 28 -0.95 -10.34 -3.75
C TRP A 28 -1.30 -10.34 -2.26
N ASP A 29 -2.29 -11.14 -1.88
CA ASP A 29 -2.79 -11.23 -0.50
C ASP A 29 -3.22 -9.85 0.08
N ASP A 30 -4.02 -9.07 -0.67
CA ASP A 30 -4.63 -7.80 -0.24
C ASP A 30 -5.64 -8.03 0.90
N ILE A 31 -5.14 -8.05 2.13
CA ILE A 31 -5.94 -8.34 3.31
C ILE A 31 -6.19 -7.04 4.06
N ARG A 32 -7.47 -6.70 4.19
CA ARG A 32 -7.94 -5.58 5.01
C ARG A 32 -8.46 -6.13 6.33
N HIS A 33 -7.93 -5.59 7.43
CA HIS A 33 -8.41 -5.93 8.76
C HIS A 33 -8.79 -4.66 9.51
N TRP A 34 -10.05 -4.61 9.95
CA TRP A 34 -10.54 -3.57 10.83
C TRP A 34 -10.87 -4.18 12.20
N GLU A 35 -10.17 -3.72 13.22
CA GLU A 35 -10.48 -4.00 14.61
C GLU A 35 -11.14 -2.78 15.27
N ILE A 36 -12.45 -2.87 15.50
CA ILE A 36 -13.24 -1.74 16.04
C ILE A 36 -12.84 -1.41 17.48
N LYS A 37 -12.54 -2.42 18.31
CA LYS A 37 -12.28 -2.26 19.75
C LYS A 37 -11.15 -1.27 20.04
N ASN A 38 -10.09 -1.34 19.24
CA ASN A 38 -8.89 -0.52 19.38
C ASN A 38 -8.76 0.51 18.25
N ASN A 39 -9.77 0.63 17.38
CA ASN A 39 -9.75 1.49 16.20
C ASN A 39 -8.51 1.28 15.31
N ILE A 40 -8.20 0.02 15.02
CA ILE A 40 -7.07 -0.37 14.18
C ILE A 40 -7.58 -0.68 12.78
N ASP A 41 -6.99 -0.03 11.78
CA ASP A 41 -7.17 -0.34 10.36
C ASP A 41 -5.82 -0.75 9.77
N THR A 42 -5.71 -2.00 9.31
CA THR A 42 -4.51 -2.51 8.66
C THR A 42 -4.78 -2.96 7.24
N LEU A 43 -3.82 -2.65 6.37
CA LEU A 43 -3.67 -3.21 5.04
C LEU A 43 -2.42 -4.06 5.04
N GLU A 44 -2.59 -5.36 4.86
CA GLU A 44 -1.51 -6.31 4.61
C GLU A 44 -1.52 -6.70 3.13
N PHE A 45 -0.34 -6.81 2.54
CA PHE A 45 -0.13 -7.32 1.19
C PHE A 45 1.29 -7.89 1.07
N LYS A 46 1.50 -8.73 0.06
CA LYS A 46 2.80 -9.28 -0.27
C LYS A 46 3.28 -8.74 -1.61
N THR A 47 4.58 -8.52 -1.71
CA THR A 47 5.29 -8.12 -2.93
C THR A 47 6.56 -8.96 -3.06
N PHE A 48 7.12 -9.04 -4.27
CA PHE A 48 8.37 -9.76 -4.51
C PHE A 48 9.57 -9.07 -3.82
N ASP A 49 10.43 -9.85 -3.18
CA ASP A 49 11.65 -9.37 -2.53
C ASP A 49 12.74 -9.02 -3.56
N GLY A 50 13.53 -7.99 -3.29
CA GLY A 50 14.55 -7.50 -4.24
C GLY A 50 14.04 -6.59 -5.36
N THR A 51 12.76 -6.19 -5.34
CA THR A 51 12.23 -5.13 -6.21
C THR A 51 12.49 -3.73 -5.62
N PRO A 52 12.54 -2.67 -6.45
CA PRO A 52 12.57 -1.29 -5.93
C PRO A 52 11.40 -0.97 -4.99
N HIS A 53 10.25 -1.65 -5.15
CA HIS A 53 9.10 -1.52 -4.27
C HIS A 53 9.42 -2.03 -2.85
N ALA A 54 10.09 -3.17 -2.71
CA ALA A 54 10.47 -3.70 -1.40
C ALA A 54 11.35 -2.72 -0.60
N ILE A 55 12.27 -2.02 -1.27
CA ILE A 55 13.10 -0.97 -0.64
C ILE A 55 12.25 0.19 -0.15
N SER A 56 11.28 0.64 -0.95
CA SER A 56 10.36 1.70 -0.54
C SER A 56 9.46 1.29 0.62
N LEU A 57 9.11 0.01 0.77
CA LEU A 57 8.25 -0.45 1.87
C LEU A 57 9.00 -0.67 3.19
N GLN A 58 10.33 -0.76 3.17
CA GLN A 58 11.15 -0.87 4.38
C GLN A 58 11.31 0.45 5.13
N GLN A 59 10.94 1.57 4.50
CA GLN A 59 10.90 2.89 5.13
C GLN A 59 9.52 3.15 5.74
N GLN A 60 9.45 4.07 6.71
CA GLN A 60 8.18 4.48 7.32
C GLN A 60 7.35 5.32 6.34
N ASN A 61 6.70 4.65 5.39
CA ASN A 61 5.91 5.25 4.32
C ASN A 61 4.41 4.99 4.53
N LEU A 62 3.59 5.91 4.03
CA LEU A 62 2.14 5.77 4.01
C LEU A 62 1.72 5.02 2.74
N ILE A 63 0.78 4.08 2.85
CA ILE A 63 0.26 3.32 1.72
C ILE A 63 -1.21 3.68 1.49
N VAL A 64 -1.51 4.23 0.31
CA VAL A 64 -2.85 4.68 -0.07
C VAL A 64 -3.35 3.87 -1.27
N LYS A 65 -4.52 3.26 -1.13
CA LYS A 65 -5.18 2.51 -2.21
C LYS A 65 -6.29 3.36 -2.83
N GLU A 66 -6.32 3.43 -4.15
CA GLU A 66 -7.47 4.02 -4.86
C GLU A 66 -8.68 3.08 -4.76
N VAL A 67 -9.80 3.59 -4.23
CA VAL A 67 -11.10 2.88 -4.02
C VAL A 67 -12.19 3.43 -4.92
#